data_AF-A0A1R4KZH6-F1
#
_entry.id   AF-A0A1R4KZH6-F1
#
_cell.length_a   1.000
_cell.length_b   1.000
_cell.length_c   1.000
_cell.angle_alpha   90.00
_cell.angle_beta   90.00
_cell.angle_gamma   90.00
#
_symmetry.space_group_name_H-M   'P 1'
#
loop_
_entity.id
_entity.type
_entity.pdbx_description
1 polymer ?
#
loop_
_entity_poly.entity_id
_entity_poly.type
_entity_poly.pdbx_seq_one_letter_code
_entity_poly.pdbx_strand_id
1 'polypeptide(L)'
;MNAAVFDAIKVLLDEGKVPTVALTKSRLIKPVPMPVIIAAVSQYKNNPDSIYNLMKSQVQPIGSDSKTSQLDRIEEKLDRLLTLLEK
;
A
#
# COMPACT_ATOMS: atom_id res chain seq x y z
N MET A 1 2.73 -0.57 -3.78
CA MET A 1 1.48 0.17 -3.43
C MET A 1 1.33 1.33 -4.40
N ASN A 2 0.10 1.65 -4.85
CA ASN A 2 -0.13 2.68 -5.88
C ASN A 2 -0.13 4.09 -5.26
N ALA A 3 0.95 4.85 -5.47
CA ALA A 3 1.09 6.23 -5.01
C ALA A 3 -0.10 7.13 -5.41
N ALA A 4 -0.61 6.93 -6.62
CA ALA A 4 -1.74 7.69 -7.16
C ALA A 4 -3.02 7.64 -6.31
N VAL A 5 -3.27 6.54 -5.58
CA VAL A 5 -4.46 6.43 -4.72
C VAL A 5 -4.31 7.31 -3.48
N PHE A 6 -3.11 7.40 -2.91
CA PHE A 6 -2.85 8.24 -1.76
C PHE A 6 -2.81 9.72 -2.14
N ASP A 7 -2.28 10.06 -3.32
CA ASP A 7 -2.33 11.42 -3.85
C ASP A 7 -3.79 11.89 -4.05
N ALA A 8 -4.65 11.01 -4.60
CA ALA A 8 -6.07 11.29 -4.73
C ALA A 8 -6.77 11.50 -3.38
N ILE A 9 -6.41 10.72 -2.36
CA ILE A 9 -6.93 10.90 -1.01
C ILE A 9 -6.49 12.25 -0.44
N LYS A 10 -5.22 12.62 -0.60
CA LYS A 10 -4.69 13.91 -0.12
C LYS A 10 -5.42 15.09 -0.75
N VAL A 11 -5.60 15.07 -2.07
CA VAL A 11 -6.36 16.12 -2.78
C VAL A 11 -7.77 16.27 -2.22
N LEU A 12 -8.45 15.16 -1.90
CA LEU A 12 -9.78 15.22 -1.28
C LEU A 12 -9.75 15.85 0.11
N LEU A 13 -8.71 15.55 0.91
CA LEU A 13 -8.53 16.16 2.23
C LEU A 13 -8.23 17.66 2.15
N ASP A 14 -7.37 18.07 1.21
CA ASP A 14 -7.04 19.47 0.95
C ASP A 14 -8.29 20.26 0.48
N GLU A 15 -9.22 19.59 -0.20
CA GLU A 15 -10.55 20.12 -0.56
C GLU A 15 -11.57 20.11 0.60
N GLY A 16 -11.20 19.63 1.78
CA GLY A 16 -12.10 19.50 2.94
C GLY A 16 -13.14 18.38 2.81
N LYS A 17 -12.94 17.44 1.89
CA LYS A 17 -13.86 16.30 1.64
C LYS A 17 -13.39 15.06 2.38
N VAL A 18 -14.37 14.24 2.80
CA VAL A 18 -14.10 12.92 3.37
C VAL A 18 -13.77 11.93 2.24
N PRO A 19 -12.58 11.32 2.22
CA PRO A 19 -12.22 10.32 1.22
C PRO A 19 -13.11 9.08 1.30
N THR A 20 -13.83 8.79 0.21
CA THR A 20 -14.60 7.56 0.04
C THR A 20 -14.06 6.76 -1.14
N VAL A 21 -14.43 5.48 -1.24
CA VAL A 21 -14.01 4.64 -2.38
C VAL A 21 -14.44 5.26 -3.71
N ALA A 22 -15.67 5.78 -3.80
CA ALA A 22 -16.20 6.40 -5.01
C ALA A 22 -15.49 7.71 -5.35
N LEU A 23 -15.29 8.59 -4.37
CA LEU A 23 -14.58 9.86 -4.57
C LEU A 23 -13.11 9.65 -4.90
N THR A 24 -12.45 8.70 -4.24
CA THR A 24 -11.05 8.38 -4.52
C THR A 24 -10.92 7.81 -5.93
N LYS A 25 -11.85 6.94 -6.35
CA LYS A 25 -11.88 6.40 -7.72
C LYS A 25 -12.08 7.49 -8.78
N SER A 26 -12.97 8.47 -8.56
CA SER A 26 -13.24 9.52 -9.55
C SER A 26 -12.08 10.49 -9.76
N ARG A 27 -11.14 10.55 -8.81
CA ARG A 27 -9.91 11.37 -8.90
C ARG A 27 -8.76 10.66 -9.61
N LEU A 28 -8.86 9.37 -9.89
CA LEU A 28 -7.80 8.60 -10.54
C LEU A 28 -7.89 8.70 -12.07
N ILE A 29 -6.77 9.08 -12.69
CA ILE A 29 -6.66 9.19 -14.16
C ILE A 29 -6.47 7.79 -14.79
N LYS A 30 -5.72 6.92 -14.11
CA LYS A 30 -5.46 5.56 -14.57
C LYS A 30 -6.39 4.57 -13.85
N PRO A 31 -6.86 3.51 -14.53
CA PRO A 31 -7.64 2.47 -13.89
C PRO A 31 -6.81 1.78 -12.82
N VAL A 32 -7.31 1.79 -11.58
CA VAL A 32 -6.73 1.08 -10.44
C VAL A 32 -7.74 0.03 -9.97
N PRO A 33 -7.30 -1.20 -9.63
CA PRO A 33 -8.18 -2.22 -9.10
C PRO A 33 -8.92 -1.74 -7.85
N MET A 34 -10.24 -1.96 -7.80
CA MET A 34 -11.09 -1.53 -6.69
C MET A 34 -10.61 -2.03 -5.31
N PRO A 35 -10.10 -3.28 -5.14
CA PRO A 35 -9.55 -3.73 -3.87
C PRO A 35 -8.39 -2.86 -3.35
N VAL A 36 -7.57 -2.31 -4.24
CA VAL A 36 -6.45 -1.43 -3.87
C VAL A 36 -6.97 -0.09 -3.35
N ILE A 37 -8.02 0.45 -3.98
CA ILE A 37 -8.69 1.68 -3.52
C ILE A 37 -9.32 1.46 -2.15
N ILE A 38 -10.03 0.33 -1.97
CA ILE A 38 -10.65 -0.03 -0.68
C ILE A 38 -9.59 -0.15 0.42
N ALA A 39 -8.49 -0.84 0.15
CA ALA A 39 -7.40 -0.99 1.12
C ALA A 39 -6.80 0.35 1.53
N ALA A 40 -6.55 1.25 0.59
CA ALA A 40 -6.01 2.59 0.87
C ALA A 40 -6.98 3.45 1.69
N VAL A 41 -8.26 3.48 1.31
CA VAL A 41 -9.30 4.22 2.06
C VAL A 41 -9.49 3.63 3.46
N SER A 42 -9.44 2.31 3.61
CA SER A 42 -9.51 1.64 4.92
C SER A 42 -8.30 1.99 5.79
N GLN A 43 -7.09 1.96 5.24
CA GLN A 43 -5.87 2.35 5.96
C GLN A 43 -5.94 3.79 6.46
N TYR A 44 -6.37 4.73 5.60
CA TYR A 44 -6.62 6.12 5.98
C TYR A 44 -7.62 6.22 7.14
N LYS A 45 -8.76 5.53 7.06
CA LYS A 45 -9.80 5.59 8.10
C LYS A 45 -9.32 5.09 9.46
N ASN A 46 -8.49 4.04 9.47
CA ASN A 46 -7.96 3.46 10.70
C ASN A 46 -6.78 4.28 11.26
N ASN A 47 -6.01 4.92 10.38
CA ASN A 47 -4.86 5.73 10.76
C ASN A 47 -4.70 6.90 9.78
N PRO A 48 -5.27 8.08 10.08
CA PRO A 48 -5.21 9.26 9.21
C PRO A 48 -3.79 9.75 8.95
N ASP A 49 -2.89 9.57 9.92
CA ASP A 49 -1.49 10.03 9.84
C ASP A 49 -0.64 9.15 8.90
N SER A 50 -1.14 7.96 8.53
CA SER A 50 -0.45 7.04 7.62
C SER A 50 -0.18 7.63 6.23
N ILE A 51 -0.98 8.62 5.80
CA ILE A 51 -0.81 9.28 4.50
C ILE A 51 0.46 10.14 4.46
N TYR A 52 0.77 10.85 5.55
CA TYR A 52 1.95 11.71 5.61
C TYR A 52 3.26 10.91 5.66
N ASN A 53 3.24 9.75 6.33
CA ASN A 53 4.40 8.86 6.39
C ASN A 53 4.73 8.21 5.04
N LEU A 54 3.72 8.01 4.18
CA LEU A 54 3.93 7.40 2.86
C LEU A 54 4.58 8.35 1.85
N MET A 55 4.30 9.66 1.93
CA MET A 55 4.94 10.68 1.09
C MET A 55 6.42 10.88 1.45
N LYS A 56 6.79 10.76 2.74
CA LYS A 56 8.20 10.86 3.17
C LYS A 56 9.08 9.75 2.62
N SER A 57 8.51 8.56 2.39
CA SER A 57 9.21 7.39 1.86
C SER A 57 9.41 7.41 0.34
N GLN A 58 8.95 8.45 -0.38
CA GLN A 58 9.08 8.53 -1.84
C GLN A 58 10.45 9.05 -2.32
N VAL A 59 11.37 9.43 -1.43
CA VAL A 59 12.76 9.77 -1.79
C VAL A 59 13.67 8.54 -1.67
N GLN A 60 13.25 7.38 -2.20
CA GLN A 60 14.18 6.28 -2.46
C GLN A 60 13.88 5.69 -3.85
N PRO A 61 14.91 5.60 -4.73
CA PRO A 61 14.73 5.06 -6.06
C PRO A 61 14.33 3.58 -5.95
N ILE A 62 13.45 3.19 -6.87
CA ILE A 62 12.90 1.84 -7.02
C ILE A 62 14.06 0.88 -7.31
N GLY A 63 14.56 0.21 -6.26
CA GLY A 63 15.40 -0.97 -6.37
C GLY A 63 14.51 -2.22 -6.39
N SER A 64 14.57 -2.97 -7.47
CA SER A 64 13.91 -4.26 -7.67
C SER A 64 14.26 -5.36 -6.65
N ASP A 65 15.15 -5.09 -5.68
CA ASP A 65 15.66 -6.03 -4.67
C ASP A 65 14.70 -6.33 -3.51
N SER A 66 13.67 -5.52 -3.29
CA SER A 66 12.76 -5.76 -2.15
C SER A 66 11.87 -6.99 -2.35
N LYS A 67 11.56 -7.37 -3.60
CA LYS A 67 10.73 -8.54 -3.87
C LYS A 67 11.52 -9.84 -3.76
N THR A 68 12.77 -9.86 -4.22
CA THR A 68 13.68 -11.00 -4.07
C THR A 68 13.95 -11.26 -2.59
N SER A 69 14.31 -10.22 -1.82
CA SER A 69 14.52 -10.36 -0.37
C SER A 69 13.27 -10.82 0.40
N GLN A 70 12.07 -10.49 -0.08
CA GLN A 70 10.83 -10.99 0.54
C GLN A 70 10.61 -12.47 0.25
N LEU A 71 10.91 -12.92 -0.97
CA LEU A 71 10.82 -14.33 -1.36
C LEU A 71 11.84 -15.18 -0.58
N ASP A 72 13.09 -14.73 -0.50
CA ASP A 72 14.15 -15.44 0.24
C ASP A 72 13.76 -15.67 1.72
N ARG A 73 13.17 -14.66 2.36
CA ARG A 73 12.69 -14.77 3.76
C ARG A 73 11.48 -15.70 3.91
N ILE A 74 10.69 -15.86 2.86
CA ILE A 74 9.54 -16.79 2.86
C ILE A 74 10.07 -18.21 2.70
N GLU A 75 11.02 -18.44 1.80
CA GLU A 75 11.67 -19.74 1.57
C GLU A 75 12.36 -20.25 2.84
N GLU A 76 13.16 -19.41 3.51
CA GLU A 76 13.85 -19.78 4.76
C GLU A 76 12.87 -20.19 5.89
N LYS A 77 11.72 -19.52 5.98
CA LYS A 77 10.68 -19.86 6.96
C LYS A 77 10.00 -21.18 6.66
N LEU A 78 9.78 -21.49 5.38
CA LEU A 78 9.18 -22.74 4.94
C LEU A 78 10.12 -23.91 5.21
N ASP A 79 11.41 -23.78 4.90
CA ASP A 79 12.41 -24.80 5.19
C ASP A 79 12.50 -25.10 6.69
N ARG A 80 12.46 -24.07 7.51
CA ARG A 80 12.44 -24.22 8.97
C ARG A 80 11.19 -24.96 9.46
N LEU A 81 10.02 -24.69 8.87
CA LEU A 81 8.77 -25.37 9.20
C LEU A 81 8.80 -26.85 8.76
N LEU A 82 9.30 -27.14 7.56
CA LEU A 82 9.45 -28.51 7.06
C LEU A 82 10.39 -29.33 7.95
N THR A 83 11.52 -28.75 8.34
CA THR A 83 12.49 -29.41 9.26
C THR A 83 11.86 -29.75 10.61
N LEU A 84 10.91 -28.95 11.09
CA LEU A 84 10.19 -29.21 12.34
C LEU A 84 9.11 -30.28 12.19
N LEU A 85 8.62 -30.54 10.98
CA LEU A 85 7.59 -31.54 10.67
C LEU A 85 8.17 -32.90 10.28
N GLU A 86 9.42 -32.95 9.80
CA GLU A 86 10.14 -34.19 9.46
C GLU A 86 10.81 -34.86 10.69
N LYS A 87 10.48 -34.41 11.90
CA LYS A 87 11.00 -34.93 13.17
C LYS A 87 9.88 -35.48 14.04
#